data_AF-A0A427Y9Y5-F1
#
_entry.id   AF-A0A427Y9Y5-F1
#
_cell.length_a   1.000
_cell.length_b   1.000
_cell.length_c   1.000
_cell.angle_alpha   90.00
_cell.angle_beta   90.00
_cell.angle_gamma   90.00
#
_symmetry.space_group_name_H-M   'P 1'
#
loop_
_entity.id
_entity.type
_entity.pdbx_description
1 polymer ?
#
loop_
_entity_poly.entity_id
_entity_poly.type
_entity_poly.pdbx_seq_one_letter_code
_entity_poly.pdbx_strand_id
1 'polypeptide(L)'
;MTLYYTMCFGLLMSEIGLFGAIIAPMPFAMRKRMMHFLSENPIVAKIQYALKITFIFVAVLFIDALQRMVRIAQEGAAAKAKVEMADVRAETTYAARRFYAQRNLYLTGATLFLSLILSRVFYILLDFINVQEEYNTLQAKTAKGSGVVGENEELRKRVKELEGQVKTYQAADRDFETLKKQADQQASEYNRLADEHIKATGAFSNKKAD
;
A
#
# COMPACT_ATOMS: atom_id res chain seq x y z
N MET A 1 19.57 -30.66 31.37
CA MET A 1 20.07 -29.47 30.63
C MET A 1 20.03 -28.29 31.57
N THR A 2 21.06 -27.46 31.59
CA THR A 2 21.11 -26.32 32.50
C THR A 2 20.00 -25.31 32.15
N LEU A 3 19.37 -24.75 33.19
CA LEU A 3 18.17 -23.90 33.12
C LEU A 3 18.25 -22.77 32.08
N TYR A 4 19.43 -22.18 31.92
CA TYR A 4 19.67 -21.07 31.01
C TYR A 4 19.57 -21.45 29.51
N TYR A 5 19.94 -22.68 29.12
CA TYR A 5 19.76 -23.11 27.71
C TYR A 5 18.30 -23.39 27.38
N THR A 6 17.49 -23.81 28.36
CA THR A 6 16.04 -23.94 28.19
C THR A 6 15.39 -22.57 28.00
N MET A 7 15.84 -21.55 28.73
CA MET A 7 15.40 -20.15 28.51
C MET A 7 15.80 -19.66 27.12
N CYS A 8 17.03 -19.92 26.67
CA CYS A 8 17.47 -19.58 25.31
C CYS A 8 16.63 -20.26 24.22
N PHE A 9 16.25 -21.52 24.42
CA PHE A 9 15.34 -22.21 23.51
C PHE A 9 13.94 -21.57 23.48
N GLY A 10 13.42 -21.18 24.65
CA GLY A 10 12.16 -20.43 24.74
C GLY A 10 12.23 -19.08 24.00
N LEU A 11 13.33 -18.35 24.17
CA LEU A 11 13.60 -17.11 23.44
C LEU A 11 13.63 -17.37 21.93
N LEU A 12 14.38 -18.38 21.46
CA LEU A 12 14.41 -18.76 20.05
C LEU A 12 13.01 -19.05 19.50
N MET A 13 12.21 -19.86 20.21
CA MET A 13 10.84 -20.17 19.77
C MET A 13 9.95 -18.93 19.72
N SER A 14 10.10 -18.02 20.70
CA SER A 14 9.37 -16.75 20.70
C SER A 14 9.80 -15.84 19.54
N GLU A 15 11.09 -15.80 19.20
CA GLU A 15 11.63 -15.02 18.09
C GLU A 15 11.18 -15.58 16.75
N ILE A 16 11.16 -16.91 16.58
CA ILE A 16 10.63 -17.54 15.36
C ILE A 16 9.15 -17.21 15.19
N GLY A 17 8.37 -17.31 16.27
CA GLY A 17 6.95 -16.96 16.26
C GLY A 17 6.71 -15.49 15.93
N LEU A 18 7.46 -14.58 16.57
CA LEU A 18 7.38 -13.14 16.32
C LEU A 18 7.81 -12.78 14.90
N PHE A 19 8.91 -13.35 14.42
CA PHE A 19 9.41 -13.17 13.06
C PHE A 19 8.39 -13.65 12.02
N GLY A 20 7.83 -14.85 12.22
CA GLY A 20 6.76 -15.39 11.38
C GLY A 20 5.52 -14.50 11.37
N ALA A 21 5.10 -13.99 12.53
CA ALA A 21 3.96 -13.09 12.65
C ALA A 21 4.19 -11.73 11.95
N ILE A 22 5.40 -11.18 12.04
CA ILE A 22 5.77 -9.90 11.41
C ILE A 22 5.89 -10.04 9.88
N ILE A 23 6.46 -11.14 9.40
CA ILE A 23 6.65 -11.39 7.95
C ILE A 23 5.39 -11.88 7.27
N ALA A 24 4.48 -12.53 8.01
CA ALA A 24 3.22 -12.98 7.46
C ALA A 24 2.59 -11.85 6.63
N PRO A 25 2.19 -12.13 5.37
CA PRO A 25 1.66 -11.12 4.47
C PRO A 25 0.31 -10.63 5.01
N MET A 26 0.33 -9.69 5.95
CA MET A 26 -0.89 -9.13 6.49
C MET A 26 -1.54 -8.23 5.45
N PRO A 27 -2.87 -8.32 5.25
CA PRO A 27 -3.60 -7.44 4.35
C PRO A 27 -3.47 -5.99 4.80
N PHE A 28 -3.34 -5.08 3.82
CA PHE A 28 -3.02 -3.67 4.00
C PHE A 28 -3.91 -2.95 5.04
N ALA A 29 -5.20 -3.30 5.10
CA ALA A 29 -6.15 -2.75 6.08
C ALA A 29 -5.78 -3.09 7.54
N MET A 30 -5.27 -4.30 7.81
CA MET A 30 -4.84 -4.69 9.14
C MET A 30 -3.52 -4.03 9.54
N ARG A 31 -2.58 -3.85 8.59
CA ARG A 31 -1.33 -3.10 8.86
C ARG A 31 -1.59 -1.65 9.23
N LYS A 32 -2.51 -0.98 8.50
CA LYS A 32 -2.91 0.40 8.81
C LYS A 32 -3.56 0.52 10.19
N ARG A 33 -4.40 -0.46 10.56
CA ARG A 33 -5.01 -0.50 11.90
C ARG A 33 -3.97 -0.76 12.98
N MET A 34 -3.08 -1.72 12.77
CA MET A 34 -1.95 -1.98 13.67
C MET A 34 -1.09 -0.73 13.86
N MET A 35 -0.76 0.02 12.80
CA MET A 35 0.05 1.23 12.91
C MET A 35 -0.68 2.43 13.51
N HIS A 36 -1.98 2.61 13.30
CA HIS A 36 -2.69 3.65 14.07
C HIS A 36 -2.66 3.32 15.57
N PHE A 37 -2.84 2.04 15.92
CA PHE A 37 -2.72 1.55 17.30
C PHE A 37 -1.26 1.48 17.82
N LEU A 38 -0.24 1.39 16.96
CA LEU A 38 1.18 1.37 17.35
C LEU A 38 1.78 2.79 17.39
N SER A 39 1.40 3.67 16.48
CA SER A 39 1.88 5.05 16.34
C SER A 39 1.33 5.95 17.45
N GLU A 40 0.06 5.79 17.84
CA GLU A 40 -0.50 6.51 19.00
C GLU A 40 0.00 5.97 20.34
N ASN A 41 0.56 4.75 20.37
CA ASN A 41 0.85 4.06 21.61
C ASN A 41 2.37 4.02 21.86
N PRO A 42 2.88 4.52 23.01
CA PRO A 42 4.31 4.51 23.36
C PRO A 42 4.96 3.10 23.42
N ILE A 43 4.20 2.06 23.09
CA ILE A 43 4.59 0.66 23.02
C ILE A 43 5.62 0.42 21.90
N VAL A 44 5.59 1.13 20.75
CA VAL A 44 6.60 0.89 19.67
C VAL A 44 8.01 1.20 20.13
N ALA A 45 8.19 2.36 20.78
CA ALA A 45 9.47 2.73 21.36
C ALA A 45 9.91 1.69 22.41
N LYS A 46 8.98 1.24 23.27
CA LYS A 46 9.25 0.19 24.25
C LYS A 46 9.62 -1.15 23.62
N ILE A 47 9.00 -1.53 22.49
CA ILE A 47 9.34 -2.74 21.73
C ILE A 47 10.75 -2.64 21.17
N GLN A 48 11.15 -1.48 20.62
CA GLN A 48 12.53 -1.29 20.16
C GLN A 48 13.55 -1.42 21.30
N TYR A 49 13.26 -0.84 22.47
CA TYR A 49 14.13 -1.00 23.64
C TYR A 49 14.17 -2.45 24.12
N ALA A 50 13.02 -3.14 24.17
CA ALA A 50 12.95 -4.54 24.55
C ALA A 50 13.76 -5.43 23.58
N LEU A 51 13.66 -5.21 22.27
CA LEU A 51 14.45 -5.94 21.26
C LEU A 51 15.95 -5.70 21.43
N LYS A 52 16.38 -4.45 21.69
CA LYS A 52 17.80 -4.14 21.96
C LYS A 52 18.31 -4.82 23.23
N ILE A 53 17.51 -4.84 24.30
CA ILE A 53 17.88 -5.49 25.57
C ILE A 53 18.00 -7.01 25.38
N THR A 54 17.03 -7.64 24.71
CA THR A 54 17.08 -9.07 24.38
C THR A 54 18.31 -9.40 23.55
N PHE A 55 18.66 -8.57 22.55
CA PHE A 55 19.86 -8.75 21.75
C PHE A 55 21.15 -8.75 22.58
N ILE A 56 21.32 -7.78 23.49
CA ILE A 56 22.50 -7.72 24.38
C ILE A 56 22.56 -8.97 25.25
N PHE A 57 21.43 -9.39 25.81
CA PHE A 57 21.35 -10.59 26.65
C PHE A 57 21.76 -11.85 25.90
N VAL A 58 21.23 -12.06 24.69
CA VAL A 58 21.58 -13.21 23.84
C VAL A 58 23.05 -13.15 23.41
N ALA A 59 23.59 -11.96 23.12
CA ALA A 59 25.00 -11.79 22.78
C ALA A 59 25.94 -12.18 23.93
N VAL A 60 25.59 -11.82 25.17
CA VAL A 60 26.36 -12.24 26.37
C VAL A 60 26.32 -13.76 26.54
N LEU A 61 25.14 -14.39 26.40
CA LEU A 61 25.01 -15.85 26.47
C LEU A 61 25.77 -16.57 25.36
N PHE A 62 25.82 -15.98 24.17
CA PHE A 62 26.61 -16.50 23.05
C PHE A 62 28.11 -16.43 23.34
N ILE A 63 28.61 -15.32 23.90
CA ILE A 63 30.01 -15.18 24.32
C ILE A 63 30.35 -16.20 25.42
N ASP A 64 29.49 -16.39 26.42
CA ASP A 64 29.67 -17.42 27.45
C ASP A 64 29.75 -18.84 26.82
N ALA A 65 28.82 -19.16 25.92
CA ALA A 65 28.81 -20.45 25.22
C ALA A 65 30.07 -20.65 24.35
N LEU A 66 30.55 -19.60 23.68
CA LEU A 66 31.80 -19.61 22.91
C LEU A 66 33.00 -19.86 23.82
N GLN A 67 33.13 -19.09 24.92
CA GLN A 67 34.23 -19.24 25.86
C GLN A 67 34.26 -20.64 26.46
N ARG A 68 33.10 -21.18 26.85
CA ARG A 68 32.97 -22.56 27.33
C ARG A 68 33.37 -23.58 26.26
N MET A 69 32.95 -23.39 25.00
CA MET A 69 33.32 -24.30 23.92
C MET A 69 34.82 -24.26 23.60
N VAL A 70 35.42 -23.07 23.57
CA VAL A 70 36.87 -22.89 23.36
C VAL A 70 37.66 -23.52 24.49
N ARG A 71 37.26 -23.30 25.75
CA ARG A 71 37.88 -23.92 26.92
C ARG A 71 37.84 -25.44 26.84
N ILE A 72 36.67 -26.02 26.52
CA ILE A 72 36.54 -27.49 26.38
C ILE A 72 37.42 -27.99 25.23
N ALA A 73 37.50 -27.27 24.10
CA ALA A 73 38.37 -27.64 22.98
C ALA A 73 39.86 -27.62 23.38
N GLN A 74 40.29 -26.63 24.16
CA GLN A 74 41.66 -26.54 24.69
C GLN A 74 41.97 -27.64 25.70
N GLU A 75 41.05 -27.94 26.63
CA GLU A 75 41.17 -29.07 27.57
C GLU A 75 41.34 -30.40 26.82
N GLY A 76 40.62 -30.58 25.70
CA GLY A 76 40.77 -31.75 24.83
C GLY A 76 42.08 -31.81 24.04
N ALA A 77 42.58 -30.67 23.56
CA ALA A 77 43.87 -30.60 22.87
C ALA A 77 45.03 -30.89 23.84
N ALA A 78 44.95 -30.35 25.07
CA ALA A 78 45.92 -30.60 26.12
C ALA A 78 45.88 -32.06 26.62
N ALA A 79 44.69 -32.67 26.71
CA ALA A 79 44.55 -34.09 27.06
C ALA A 79 45.16 -35.01 25.98
N LYS A 80 44.97 -34.70 24.70
CA LYS A 80 45.60 -35.42 23.58
C LYS A 80 47.12 -35.26 23.53
N ALA A 81 47.63 -34.11 23.95
CA ALA A 81 49.07 -33.85 24.00
C ALA A 81 49.77 -34.49 25.21
N LYS A 82 49.04 -34.85 26.28
CA LYS A 82 49.65 -35.21 27.56
C LYS A 82 50.05 -36.68 27.74
N VAL A 83 49.29 -37.71 27.36
CA VAL A 83 49.72 -39.09 27.72
C VAL A 83 49.14 -40.23 26.86
N GLU A 84 50.06 -41.12 26.48
CA GLU A 84 50.03 -42.57 26.23
C GLU A 84 49.16 -43.47 27.15
N MET A 85 48.12 -42.95 27.82
CA MET A 85 47.17 -43.78 28.58
C MET A 85 45.80 -43.08 28.60
N ALA A 86 45.17 -43.00 27.44
CA ALA A 86 43.80 -42.50 27.32
C ALA A 86 42.82 -43.57 27.86
N ASP A 87 42.42 -43.43 29.12
CA ASP A 87 41.29 -44.18 29.68
C ASP A 87 40.05 -43.93 28.81
N VAL A 88 39.47 -45.00 28.26
CA VAL A 88 38.28 -44.97 27.37
C VAL A 88 37.12 -44.21 28.05
N ARG A 89 37.06 -44.21 29.39
CA ARG A 89 36.08 -43.44 30.17
C ARG A 89 36.31 -41.92 30.13
N ALA A 90 37.57 -41.48 30.07
CA ALA A 90 37.92 -40.08 29.95
C ALA A 90 37.60 -39.54 28.55
N GLU A 91 37.86 -40.34 27.51
CA GLU A 91 37.53 -39.97 26.13
C GLU A 91 36.02 -39.87 25.89
N THR A 92 35.24 -40.84 26.38
CA THR A 92 33.77 -40.81 26.28
C THR A 92 33.15 -39.64 27.04
N THR A 93 33.68 -39.30 28.22
CA THR A 93 33.21 -38.15 29.00
C THR A 93 33.56 -36.81 28.32
N TYR A 94 34.74 -36.71 27.72
CA TYR A 94 35.16 -35.54 26.95
C TYR A 94 34.31 -35.34 25.70
N ALA A 95 34.09 -36.42 24.92
CA ALA A 95 33.25 -36.39 23.73
C ALA A 95 31.84 -35.88 24.06
N ALA A 96 31.22 -36.40 25.12
CA ALA A 96 29.92 -35.95 25.59
C ALA A 96 29.91 -34.45 25.93
N ARG A 97 30.89 -33.95 26.71
CA ARG A 97 31.00 -32.52 27.04
C ARG A 97 31.15 -31.64 25.81
N ARG A 98 31.90 -32.08 24.80
CA ARG A 98 32.07 -31.37 23.52
C ARG A 98 30.76 -31.29 22.74
N PHE A 99 30.00 -32.39 22.64
CA PHE A 99 28.70 -32.40 21.97
C PHE A 99 27.69 -31.45 22.65
N TYR A 100 27.66 -31.43 23.98
CA TYR A 100 26.82 -30.49 24.71
C TYR A 100 27.23 -29.04 24.45
N ALA A 101 28.52 -28.72 24.51
CA ALA A 101 29.01 -27.37 24.24
C ALA A 101 28.72 -26.91 22.80
N GLN A 102 28.91 -27.79 21.80
CA GLN A 102 28.60 -27.50 20.40
C GLN A 102 27.12 -27.20 20.18
N ARG A 103 26.22 -28.07 20.65
CA ARG A 103 24.78 -27.88 20.49
C ARG A 103 24.32 -26.57 21.14
N ASN A 104 24.84 -26.29 22.32
CA ASN A 104 24.48 -25.10 23.06
C ASN A 104 25.03 -23.82 22.39
N LEU A 105 26.23 -23.87 21.82
CA LEU A 105 26.76 -22.78 21.00
C LEU A 105 25.87 -22.54 19.78
N TYR A 106 25.51 -23.58 19.03
CA TYR A 106 24.64 -23.45 17.86
C TYR A 106 23.26 -22.91 18.22
N LEU A 107 22.69 -23.35 19.35
CA LEU A 107 21.42 -22.83 19.85
C LEU A 107 21.53 -21.32 20.12
N THR A 108 22.52 -20.88 20.90
CA THR A 108 22.72 -19.46 21.22
C THR A 108 23.07 -18.61 19.99
N GLY A 109 23.82 -19.17 19.03
CA GLY A 109 24.19 -18.50 17.79
C GLY A 109 23.01 -18.33 16.83
N ALA A 110 22.15 -19.35 16.74
CA ALA A 110 20.92 -19.26 15.96
C ALA A 110 19.96 -18.21 16.53
N THR A 111 19.80 -18.16 17.87
CA THR A 111 19.04 -17.09 18.54
C THR A 111 19.63 -15.72 18.20
N LEU A 112 20.94 -15.52 18.38
CA LEU A 112 21.58 -14.24 18.10
C LEU A 112 21.37 -13.77 16.65
N PHE A 113 21.54 -14.70 15.71
CA PHE A 113 21.34 -14.43 14.29
C PHE A 113 19.89 -14.03 13.99
N LEU A 114 18.92 -14.75 14.56
CA LEU A 114 17.51 -14.46 14.39
C LEU A 114 17.13 -13.11 15.04
N SER A 115 17.65 -12.79 16.24
CA SER A 115 17.46 -11.49 16.88
C SER A 115 17.94 -10.33 15.99
N LEU A 116 19.07 -10.50 15.31
CA LEU A 116 19.63 -9.50 14.39
C LEU A 116 18.73 -9.29 13.18
N ILE A 117 18.32 -10.38 12.53
CA ILE A 117 17.40 -10.32 11.39
C ILE A 117 16.08 -9.67 11.82
N LEU A 118 15.51 -10.09 12.95
CA LEU A 118 14.24 -9.57 13.46
C LEU A 118 14.32 -8.06 13.69
N SER A 119 15.42 -7.59 14.31
CA SER A 119 15.67 -6.17 14.49
C SER A 119 15.69 -5.42 13.15
N ARG A 120 16.42 -5.94 12.15
CA ARG A 120 16.52 -5.29 10.84
C ARG A 120 15.18 -5.29 10.08
N VAL A 121 14.48 -6.42 10.07
CA VAL A 121 13.18 -6.57 9.40
C VAL A 121 12.13 -5.67 10.04
N PHE A 122 12.15 -5.52 11.36
CA PHE A 122 11.25 -4.60 12.06
C PHE A 122 11.41 -3.14 11.60
N TYR A 123 12.65 -2.65 11.46
CA TYR A 123 12.91 -1.30 10.94
C TYR A 123 12.48 -1.16 9.48
N ILE A 124 12.85 -2.11 8.62
CA ILE A 124 12.46 -2.08 7.20
C ILE A 124 10.94 -2.07 7.07
N LEU A 125 10.23 -2.84 7.87
CA LEU A 125 8.78 -2.91 7.83
C LEU A 125 8.13 -1.60 8.32
N LEU A 126 8.72 -0.95 9.33
CA LEU A 126 8.29 0.36 9.81
C LEU A 126 8.48 1.44 8.74
N ASP A 127 9.66 1.50 8.13
CA ASP A 127 9.96 2.43 7.03
C ASP A 127 9.05 2.17 5.82
N PHE A 128 8.86 0.90 5.45
CA PHE A 128 7.98 0.52 4.35
C PHE A 128 6.55 1.00 4.56
N ILE A 129 6.01 0.89 5.78
CA ILE A 129 4.65 1.36 6.07
C ILE A 129 4.57 2.89 6.02
N ASN A 130 5.54 3.61 6.60
CA ASN A 130 5.58 5.07 6.57
C ASN A 130 5.61 5.60 5.13
N VAL A 131 6.49 5.04 4.30
CA VAL A 131 6.57 5.38 2.87
C VAL A 131 5.26 5.07 2.15
N GLN A 132 4.60 3.96 2.49
CA GLN A 132 3.29 3.62 1.90
C GLN A 132 2.18 4.59 2.33
N GLU A 133 2.20 5.09 3.58
CA GLU A 133 1.26 6.11 4.05
C GLU A 133 1.50 7.47 3.35
N GLU A 134 2.75 7.90 3.26
CA GLU A 134 3.12 9.10 2.49
C GLU A 134 2.66 8.97 1.04
N TYR A 135 2.94 7.83 0.39
CA TYR A 135 2.49 7.59 -0.98
C TYR A 135 0.97 7.66 -1.14
N ASN A 136 0.20 7.07 -0.22
CA ASN A 136 -1.26 7.11 -0.28
C ASN A 136 -1.82 8.51 0.00
N THR A 137 -1.21 9.27 0.92
CA THR A 137 -1.63 10.66 1.17
C THR A 137 -1.26 11.58 0.01
N LEU A 138 -0.10 11.38 -0.62
CA LEU A 138 0.31 12.04 -1.86
C LEU A 138 -0.66 11.68 -2.99
N GLN A 139 -1.01 10.42 -3.18
CA GLN A 139 -1.98 10.01 -4.20
C GLN A 139 -3.36 10.63 -3.94
N ALA A 140 -3.81 10.68 -2.68
CA ALA A 140 -5.08 11.32 -2.31
C ALA A 140 -5.04 12.84 -2.50
N LYS A 141 -3.91 13.49 -2.19
CA LYS A 141 -3.68 14.92 -2.43
C LYS A 141 -3.56 15.23 -3.92
N THR A 142 -2.95 14.37 -4.71
CA THR A 142 -2.91 14.48 -6.19
C THR A 142 -4.29 14.25 -6.77
N ALA A 143 -5.08 13.31 -6.26
CA ALA A 143 -6.46 13.11 -6.69
C ALA A 143 -7.39 14.28 -6.30
N LYS A 144 -7.10 14.97 -5.19
CA LYS A 144 -7.85 16.16 -4.73
C LYS A 144 -7.32 17.49 -5.28
N GLY A 145 -6.02 17.58 -5.54
CA GLY A 145 -5.28 18.76 -5.98
C GLY A 145 -5.08 18.82 -7.48
N SER A 146 -5.21 17.68 -8.17
CA SER A 146 -5.66 17.71 -9.57
C SER A 146 -7.14 18.07 -9.52
N GLY A 147 -7.45 19.35 -9.77
CA GLY A 147 -8.80 19.84 -9.98
C GLY A 147 -9.61 19.00 -10.97
N VAL A 148 -8.93 18.15 -11.76
CA VAL A 148 -9.44 17.12 -12.66
C VAL A 148 -10.70 16.39 -12.19
N VAL A 149 -10.90 16.04 -10.91
CA VAL A 149 -12.16 15.36 -10.51
C VAL A 149 -13.33 16.34 -10.38
N GLY A 150 -13.10 17.50 -9.74
CA GLY A 150 -14.11 18.56 -9.59
C GLY A 150 -14.40 19.31 -10.89
N GLU A 151 -13.36 19.71 -11.62
CA GLU A 151 -13.44 20.29 -12.96
C GLU A 151 -14.13 19.32 -13.92
N ASN A 152 -13.82 18.02 -13.93
CA ASN A 152 -14.51 17.12 -14.86
C ASN A 152 -16.00 17.00 -14.57
N GLU A 153 -16.43 17.08 -13.31
CA GLU A 153 -17.85 17.03 -12.98
C GLU A 153 -18.55 18.33 -13.39
N GLU A 154 -17.91 19.47 -13.17
CA GLU A 154 -18.44 20.79 -13.56
C GLU A 154 -18.44 20.99 -15.09
N LEU A 155 -17.35 20.58 -15.78
CA LEU A 155 -17.27 20.52 -17.24
C LEU A 155 -18.34 19.58 -17.81
N ARG A 156 -18.56 18.40 -17.23
CA ARG A 156 -19.62 17.49 -17.69
C ARG A 156 -21.01 18.09 -17.57
N LYS A 157 -21.30 18.82 -16.48
CA LYS A 157 -22.57 19.56 -16.33
C LYS A 157 -22.71 20.64 -17.40
N ARG A 158 -21.65 21.41 -17.64
CA ARG A 158 -21.64 22.50 -18.63
C ARG A 158 -21.78 21.98 -20.06
N VAL A 159 -21.10 20.89 -20.40
CA VAL A 159 -21.25 20.21 -21.70
C VAL A 159 -22.70 19.75 -21.90
N LYS A 160 -23.32 19.15 -20.88
CA LYS A 160 -24.72 18.70 -20.97
C LYS A 160 -25.71 19.87 -21.12
N GLU A 161 -25.45 20.98 -20.46
CA GLU A 161 -26.23 22.21 -20.58
C GLU A 161 -26.09 22.83 -21.98
N LEU A 162 -24.85 22.96 -22.48
CA LEU A 162 -24.54 23.43 -23.82
C LEU A 162 -25.18 22.56 -24.91
N GLU A 163 -25.13 21.24 -24.78
CA GLU A 163 -25.82 20.31 -25.69
C GLU A 163 -27.35 20.51 -25.68
N GLY A 164 -27.93 20.77 -24.50
CA GLY A 164 -29.34 21.12 -24.36
C GLY A 164 -29.68 22.41 -25.08
N GLN A 165 -28.88 23.46 -24.89
CA GLN A 165 -29.06 24.75 -25.56
C GLN A 165 -28.92 24.62 -27.07
N VAL A 166 -27.92 23.89 -27.58
CA VAL A 166 -27.74 23.64 -29.02
C VAL A 166 -28.98 22.96 -29.62
N LYS A 167 -29.57 21.97 -28.94
CA LYS A 167 -30.82 21.35 -29.39
C LYS A 167 -31.99 22.32 -29.44
N THR A 168 -32.11 23.22 -28.46
CA THR A 168 -33.16 24.25 -28.48
C THR A 168 -32.98 25.25 -29.61
N TYR A 169 -31.75 25.71 -29.87
CA TYR A 169 -31.46 26.59 -30.99
C TYR A 169 -31.72 25.91 -32.33
N GLN A 170 -31.35 24.63 -32.49
CA GLN A 170 -31.66 23.86 -33.70
C GLN A 170 -33.17 23.61 -33.91
N ALA A 171 -33.96 23.50 -32.83
CA ALA A 171 -35.41 23.43 -32.94
C ALA A 171 -35.98 24.79 -33.40
N ALA A 172 -35.57 25.88 -32.75
CA ALA A 172 -35.99 27.23 -33.11
C ALA A 172 -35.63 27.60 -34.56
N ASP A 173 -34.47 27.18 -35.06
CA ASP A 173 -34.04 27.44 -36.44
C ASP A 173 -34.92 26.70 -37.46
N ARG A 174 -35.29 25.43 -37.17
CA ARG A 174 -36.24 24.67 -38.00
C ARG A 174 -37.64 25.28 -37.99
N ASP A 175 -38.10 25.75 -36.84
CA ASP A 175 -39.38 26.44 -36.72
C ASP A 175 -39.37 27.76 -37.49
N PHE A 176 -38.24 28.50 -37.45
CA PHE A 176 -38.06 29.72 -38.21
C PHE A 176 -38.07 29.48 -39.72
N GLU A 177 -37.37 28.47 -40.22
CA GLU A 177 -37.44 28.07 -41.63
C GLU A 177 -38.86 27.68 -42.05
N THR A 178 -39.59 27.01 -41.17
CA THR A 178 -40.97 26.58 -41.42
C THR A 178 -41.90 27.78 -41.48
N LEU A 179 -41.78 28.72 -40.54
CA LEU A 179 -42.53 29.98 -40.55
C LEU A 179 -42.22 30.81 -41.80
N LYS A 180 -40.96 30.86 -42.23
CA LYS A 180 -40.58 31.56 -43.47
C LYS A 180 -41.28 30.95 -44.69
N LYS A 181 -41.27 29.62 -44.82
CA LYS A 181 -41.98 28.93 -45.91
C LYS A 181 -43.49 29.17 -45.86
N GLN A 182 -44.08 29.14 -44.67
CA GLN A 182 -45.50 29.42 -44.47
C GLN A 182 -45.86 30.87 -44.85
N ALA A 183 -45.04 31.84 -44.46
CA ALA A 183 -45.23 33.24 -44.81
C ALA A 183 -45.12 33.47 -46.33
N ASP A 184 -44.13 32.86 -46.99
CA ASP A 184 -43.95 32.93 -48.45
C ASP A 184 -45.15 32.30 -49.19
N GLN A 185 -45.62 31.13 -48.73
CA GLN A 185 -46.82 30.48 -49.27
C GLN A 185 -48.06 31.35 -49.07
N GLN A 186 -48.27 31.90 -47.88
CA GLN A 186 -49.41 32.76 -47.59
C GLN A 186 -49.40 34.04 -48.43
N ALA A 187 -48.23 34.65 -48.64
CA ALA A 187 -48.08 35.80 -49.54
C ALA A 187 -48.44 35.45 -50.98
N SER A 188 -48.02 34.28 -51.47
CA SER A 188 -48.39 33.80 -52.82
C SER A 188 -49.89 33.54 -52.98
N GLU A 189 -50.53 32.94 -51.98
CA GLU A 189 -51.97 32.68 -51.97
C GLU A 189 -52.78 33.97 -51.86
N TYR A 190 -52.31 34.93 -51.06
CA TYR A 190 -52.92 36.26 -50.97
C TYR A 190 -52.90 36.97 -52.33
N ASN A 191 -51.76 36.95 -53.03
CA ASN A 191 -51.65 37.52 -54.37
C ASN A 191 -52.57 36.81 -55.37
N ARG A 192 -52.65 35.47 -55.33
CA ARG A 192 -53.57 34.70 -56.20
C ARG A 192 -55.03 35.05 -55.95
N LEU A 193 -55.45 35.09 -54.68
CA LEU A 193 -56.80 35.49 -54.27
C LEU A 193 -57.13 36.92 -54.67
N ALA A 194 -56.17 37.85 -54.54
CA ALA A 194 -56.32 39.22 -54.99
C ALA A 194 -56.53 39.30 -56.51
N ASP A 195 -55.73 38.56 -57.29
CA ASP A 195 -55.89 38.47 -58.75
C ASP A 195 -57.23 37.85 -59.16
N GLU A 196 -57.68 36.79 -58.46
CA GLU A 196 -58.99 36.18 -58.67
C GLU A 196 -60.14 37.14 -58.32
N HIS A 197 -60.03 37.88 -57.22
CA HIS A 197 -60.98 38.92 -56.86
C HIS A 197 -61.01 40.03 -57.91
N ILE A 198 -59.87 40.52 -58.39
CA ILE A 198 -59.83 41.54 -59.45
C ILE A 198 -60.53 41.03 -60.72
N LYS A 199 -60.29 39.77 -61.11
CA LYS A 199 -60.95 39.14 -62.26
C LYS A 199 -62.46 38.97 -62.08
N ALA A 200 -62.92 38.56 -60.88
CA ALA A 200 -64.33 38.33 -60.60
C ALA A 200 -65.14 39.62 -60.40
N THR A 201 -64.52 40.67 -59.84
CA THR A 201 -65.19 41.95 -59.53
C THR A 201 -65.07 42.99 -60.67
N GLY A 202 -64.38 42.66 -61.77
CA GLY A 202 -64.35 43.48 -62.99
C GLY A 202 -63.61 44.83 -62.88
N ALA A 203 -62.88 45.08 -61.80
CA ALA A 203 -62.17 46.35 -61.58
C ALA A 203 -60.80 46.37 -62.28
N PHE A 204 -60.78 46.47 -63.61
CA PHE A 204 -59.56 46.85 -64.33
C PHE A 204 -59.31 48.36 -64.13
N SER A 205 -58.54 48.73 -63.11
CA SER A 205 -58.00 50.10 -62.99
C SER A 205 -56.86 50.26 -64.01
N ASN A 206 -57.15 50.92 -65.13
CA ASN A 206 -56.17 51.28 -66.15
C ASN A 206 -55.39 52.53 -65.72
N LYS A 207 -54.33 52.37 -64.91
CA LYS A 207 -53.44 53.49 -64.48
C LYS A 207 -52.53 54.04 -65.59
N LYS A 208 -52.97 54.03 -66.84
CA LYS A 208 -52.30 54.68 -67.98
C LYS A 208 -53.16 55.80 -68.60
N ALA A 209 -54.28 56.14 -67.96
CA ALA A 209 -55.23 57.16 -68.39
C ALA A 209 -55.64 58.13 -67.26
N ASP A 210 -54.75 58.38 -66.30
CA ASP A 210 -54.79 59.52 -65.37
C ASP A 210 -53.36 60.08 -65.22
#